data_AF-N1UQB9-F1
#
_entry.id   AF-N1UQB9-F1
#
_cell.length_a   1.000
_cell.length_b   1.000
_cell.length_c   1.000
_cell.angle_alpha   90.00
_cell.angle_beta   90.00
_cell.angle_gamma   90.00
#
_symmetry.space_group_name_H-M   'P 1'
#
loop_
_entity.id
_entity.type
_entity.pdbx_description
1 polymer ?
#
loop_
_entity_poly.entity_id
_entity_poly.type
_entity_poly.pdbx_seq_one_letter_code
_entity_poly.pdbx_strand_id
1 'polypeptide(L)'
;MSFLNFKVKGLGIAEGWPTRIPEDADVLMIAGPTVAFSKEAQSSLIDFVEKKKGKIFITIDPKGTENFGWLLEKSGYEFVKGPISQVQGQAGMVLAKSFKKHPIEEALTRKDTGTMFPFAGYFVPQTNQGPGGKNLEAYPLMESGGDAILDKNNNGKLDAGEERRNVILGMVLKTVLKVQKESAAANPKTDESKQGLQKDLNSTGLNSDQEVVSQNSEIQKDISQNTNVDSKEEGRVVIFSGTSWITDQFISYGVNYELATSSITWMYQDLSLSSIQPKKEEVNTVSLTDVQKRVVWILGMFIFPGLIAFVSAAMLIQKRRKEGQES
;
A
#
# COMPACT_ATOMS: atom_id res chain seq x y z
N MET A 1 -3.92 25.08 -0.28
CA MET A 1 -2.77 25.24 -1.18
C MET A 1 -1.95 26.49 -0.87
N SER A 2 -2.53 27.70 -0.89
CA SER A 2 -1.76 28.94 -0.61
C SER A 2 -1.10 28.97 0.78
N PHE A 3 -1.69 28.30 1.78
CA PHE A 3 -1.12 28.22 3.14
C PHE A 3 0.10 27.28 3.25
N LEU A 4 0.35 26.44 2.23
CA LEU A 4 1.51 25.54 2.14
C LEU A 4 2.64 26.15 1.28
N ASN A 5 2.59 27.46 1.02
CA ASN A 5 3.54 28.19 0.15
C ASN A 5 3.62 27.67 -1.30
N PHE A 6 2.62 26.92 -1.77
CA PHE A 6 2.52 26.55 -3.19
C PHE A 6 2.02 27.72 -4.04
N LYS A 7 2.64 27.90 -5.21
CA LYS A 7 2.13 28.76 -6.28
C LYS A 7 1.27 27.93 -7.21
N VAL A 8 -0.03 28.23 -7.26
CA VAL A 8 -0.97 27.53 -8.14
C VAL A 8 -1.08 28.28 -9.46
N LYS A 9 -0.92 27.56 -10.58
CA LYS A 9 -1.13 28.09 -11.94
C LYS A 9 -2.07 27.15 -12.70
N GLY A 10 -2.98 27.72 -13.47
CA GLY A 10 -3.78 26.95 -14.42
C GLY A 10 -2.92 26.45 -15.57
N LEU A 11 -3.21 25.25 -16.07
CA LEU A 11 -2.57 24.67 -17.24
C LEU A 11 -3.64 24.39 -18.30
N GLY A 12 -3.83 25.34 -19.20
CA GLY A 12 -4.74 25.25 -20.33
C GLY A 12 -3.98 25.29 -21.66
N ILE A 13 -4.76 25.44 -22.75
CA ILE A 13 -4.22 25.44 -24.12
C ILE A 13 -3.23 26.59 -24.32
N ALA A 14 -3.51 27.76 -23.74
CA ALA A 14 -2.64 28.92 -23.82
C ALA A 14 -1.27 28.69 -23.16
N GLU A 15 -1.21 27.80 -22.17
CA GLU A 15 0.00 27.42 -21.44
C GLU A 15 0.72 26.20 -22.04
N GLY A 16 0.22 25.69 -23.18
CA GLY A 16 0.85 24.60 -23.95
C GLY A 16 0.26 23.21 -23.70
N TRP A 17 -0.84 23.10 -22.95
CA TRP A 17 -1.57 21.84 -22.81
C TRP A 17 -2.29 21.47 -24.13
N PRO A 18 -2.29 20.20 -24.58
CA PRO A 18 -1.80 19.00 -23.90
C PRO A 18 -0.36 18.59 -24.22
N THR A 19 0.32 19.28 -25.12
CA THR A 19 1.64 18.87 -25.63
C THR A 19 2.76 19.08 -24.61
N ARG A 20 2.63 20.08 -23.73
CA ARG A 20 3.67 20.45 -22.76
C ARG A 20 3.09 20.59 -21.35
N ILE A 21 3.79 19.99 -20.40
CA ILE A 21 3.65 20.26 -18.96
C ILE A 21 4.87 21.09 -18.54
N PRO A 22 4.70 22.19 -17.77
CA PRO A 22 5.80 23.03 -17.33
C PRO A 22 6.91 22.24 -16.62
N GLU A 23 8.17 22.61 -16.87
CA GLU A 23 9.34 21.94 -16.26
C GLU A 23 9.52 22.31 -14.79
N ASP A 24 8.99 23.45 -14.37
CA ASP A 24 8.98 23.93 -12.98
C ASP A 24 7.78 23.42 -12.17
N ALA A 25 7.01 22.46 -12.70
CA ALA A 25 5.84 21.92 -12.01
C ALA A 25 6.23 20.84 -10.99
N ASP A 26 6.20 21.20 -9.70
CA ASP A 26 6.46 20.25 -8.60
C ASP A 26 5.40 19.14 -8.51
N VAL A 27 4.13 19.50 -8.69
CA VAL A 27 2.97 18.61 -8.64
C VAL A 27 1.93 19.08 -9.65
N LEU A 28 1.46 18.18 -10.50
CA LEU A 28 0.30 18.39 -11.36
C LEU A 28 -0.97 17.92 -10.64
N MET A 29 -2.02 18.74 -10.62
CA MET A 29 -3.31 18.35 -10.05
C MET A 29 -4.36 18.22 -11.16
N ILE A 30 -5.02 17.06 -11.22
CA ILE A 30 -6.14 16.78 -12.12
C ILE A 30 -7.36 16.48 -11.26
N ALA A 31 -8.26 17.46 -11.13
CA ALA A 31 -9.41 17.37 -10.24
C ALA A 31 -10.71 17.11 -11.03
N GLY A 32 -11.20 15.87 -11.00
CA GLY A 32 -12.52 15.51 -11.52
C GLY A 32 -12.75 15.84 -12.99
N PRO A 33 -11.89 15.38 -13.93
CA PRO A 33 -12.09 15.66 -15.34
C PRO A 33 -13.43 15.08 -15.80
N THR A 34 -14.26 15.93 -16.40
CA THR A 34 -15.60 15.54 -16.86
C THR A 34 -15.59 14.90 -18.25
N VAL A 35 -14.53 15.11 -19.01
CA VAL A 35 -14.33 14.60 -20.38
C VAL A 35 -13.03 13.81 -20.46
N ALA A 36 -13.02 12.75 -21.26
CA ALA A 36 -11.84 11.92 -21.48
C ALA A 36 -10.71 12.71 -22.19
N PHE A 37 -9.48 12.50 -21.76
CA PHE A 37 -8.30 13.10 -22.35
C PHE A 37 -8.02 12.54 -23.75
N SER A 38 -7.53 13.40 -24.65
CA SER A 38 -7.05 12.98 -25.98
C SER A 38 -5.84 12.05 -25.87
N LYS A 39 -5.53 11.28 -26.93
CA LYS A 39 -4.35 10.40 -26.94
C LYS A 39 -3.03 11.14 -26.73
N GLU A 40 -2.95 12.38 -27.22
CA GLU A 40 -1.82 13.27 -26.98
C GLU A 40 -1.69 13.62 -25.49
N ALA A 41 -2.78 14.06 -24.85
CA ALA A 41 -2.80 14.35 -23.41
C ALA A 41 -2.45 13.12 -22.56
N GLN A 42 -3.00 11.95 -22.89
CA GLN A 42 -2.68 10.68 -22.23
C GLN A 42 -1.17 10.41 -22.31
N SER A 43 -0.58 10.55 -23.49
CA SER A 43 0.86 10.31 -23.71
C SER A 43 1.72 11.30 -22.92
N SER A 44 1.37 12.59 -22.91
CA SER A 44 2.08 13.62 -22.15
C SER A 44 2.05 13.35 -20.63
N LEU A 45 0.91 12.90 -20.08
CA LEU A 45 0.79 12.55 -18.66
C LEU A 45 1.60 11.29 -18.31
N ILE A 46 1.55 10.26 -19.16
CA ILE A 46 2.37 9.05 -18.98
C ILE A 46 3.85 9.42 -19.00
N ASP A 47 4.29 10.20 -19.98
CA ASP A 47 5.69 10.62 -20.12
C ASP A 47 6.16 11.47 -18.94
N PHE A 48 5.30 12.34 -18.43
CA PHE A 48 5.61 13.14 -17.24
C PHE A 48 5.90 12.25 -16.04
N VAL A 49 5.07 11.23 -15.77
CA VAL A 49 5.31 10.30 -14.65
C VAL A 49 6.48 9.37 -14.94
N GLU A 50 6.47 8.67 -16.08
CA GLU A 50 7.42 7.59 -16.35
C GLU A 50 8.82 8.09 -16.71
N LYS A 51 8.93 9.15 -17.53
CA LYS A 51 10.22 9.67 -18.03
C LYS A 51 10.74 10.82 -17.20
N LYS A 52 9.89 11.79 -16.86
CA LYS A 52 10.30 12.99 -16.10
C LYS A 52 10.19 12.84 -14.59
N LYS A 53 9.73 11.69 -14.10
CA LYS A 53 9.55 11.41 -12.66
C LYS A 53 8.64 12.43 -11.96
N GLY A 54 7.71 12.97 -12.74
CA GLY A 54 6.72 13.93 -12.30
C GLY A 54 5.71 13.33 -11.32
N LYS A 55 5.05 14.24 -10.59
CA LYS A 55 4.10 13.92 -9.51
C LYS A 55 2.70 14.37 -9.94
N ILE A 56 1.71 13.48 -9.92
CA ILE A 56 0.32 13.80 -10.27
C ILE A 56 -0.68 13.45 -9.16
N PHE A 57 -1.43 14.42 -8.67
CA PHE A 57 -2.58 14.22 -7.80
C PHE A 57 -3.85 14.15 -8.65
N ILE A 58 -4.61 13.06 -8.56
CA ILE A 58 -5.78 12.81 -9.38
C ILE A 58 -7.00 12.55 -8.49
N THR A 59 -8.13 13.17 -8.82
CA THR A 59 -9.45 12.71 -8.41
C THR A 59 -10.28 12.36 -9.64
N ILE A 60 -10.95 11.22 -9.61
CA ILE A 60 -11.84 10.79 -10.69
C ILE A 60 -13.27 11.18 -10.31
N ASP A 61 -13.94 11.99 -11.14
CA ASP A 61 -15.38 12.23 -10.98
C ASP A 61 -16.15 11.10 -11.69
N PRO A 62 -16.90 10.24 -10.97
CA PRO A 62 -17.63 9.14 -11.60
C PRO A 62 -18.74 9.59 -12.56
N LYS A 63 -19.17 10.86 -12.49
CA LYS A 63 -20.12 11.46 -13.44
C LYS A 63 -19.46 11.80 -14.79
N GLY A 64 -18.14 12.01 -14.80
CA GLY A 64 -17.37 12.30 -16.00
C GLY A 64 -17.15 11.07 -16.89
N THR A 65 -16.64 11.26 -18.10
CA THR A 65 -16.30 10.14 -19.00
C THR A 65 -14.88 9.62 -18.81
N GLU A 66 -13.96 10.41 -18.24
CA GLU A 66 -12.59 10.00 -17.96
C GLU A 66 -12.54 8.99 -16.79
N ASN A 67 -11.78 7.91 -16.95
CA ASN A 67 -11.62 6.85 -15.95
C ASN A 67 -10.15 6.47 -15.69
N PHE A 68 -9.20 7.16 -16.35
CA PHE A 68 -7.77 6.92 -16.30
C PHE A 68 -7.37 5.47 -16.65
N GLY A 69 -8.16 4.76 -17.46
CA GLY A 69 -7.86 3.37 -17.85
C GLY A 69 -6.46 3.23 -18.46
N TRP A 70 -6.05 4.19 -19.30
CA TRP A 70 -4.72 4.29 -19.93
C TRP A 70 -3.55 4.43 -18.94
N LEU A 71 -3.82 4.89 -17.71
CA LEU A 71 -2.83 4.99 -16.63
C LEU A 71 -2.90 3.78 -15.71
N LEU A 72 -4.12 3.40 -15.31
CA LEU A 72 -4.37 2.33 -14.33
C LEU A 72 -3.98 0.95 -14.87
N GLU A 73 -4.13 0.71 -16.18
CA GLU A 73 -3.70 -0.54 -16.83
C GLU A 73 -2.20 -0.81 -16.62
N LYS A 74 -1.36 0.24 -16.59
CA LYS A 74 0.09 0.14 -16.33
C LYS A 74 0.42 -0.28 -14.90
N SER A 75 -0.57 -0.28 -14.02
CA SER A 75 -0.48 -0.73 -12.63
C SER A 75 -1.22 -2.05 -12.37
N GLY A 76 -1.98 -2.56 -13.36
CA GLY A 76 -2.81 -3.74 -13.23
C GLY A 76 -4.10 -3.51 -12.44
N TYR A 77 -4.61 -2.27 -12.42
CA TYR A 77 -5.87 -1.90 -11.80
C TYR A 77 -6.78 -1.24 -12.82
N GLU A 78 -8.07 -1.17 -12.50
CA GLU A 78 -9.05 -0.41 -13.26
C GLU A 78 -10.00 0.32 -12.32
N PHE A 79 -10.61 1.38 -12.84
CA PHE A 79 -11.61 2.17 -12.13
C PHE A 79 -13.02 1.74 -12.53
N VAL A 80 -13.85 1.42 -11.55
CA VAL A 80 -15.24 1.02 -11.73
C VAL A 80 -16.16 2.14 -11.25
N LYS A 81 -17.08 2.54 -12.13
CA LYS A 81 -18.20 3.42 -11.79
C LYS A 81 -19.33 2.58 -11.22
N GLY A 82 -19.97 3.07 -10.17
CA GLY A 82 -21.16 2.45 -9.61
C GLY A 82 -21.51 3.14 -8.31
N PRO A 83 -22.79 3.34 -7.98
CA PRO A 83 -23.12 3.94 -6.72
C PRO A 83 -22.68 2.98 -5.63
N ILE A 84 -21.85 3.51 -4.74
CA ILE A 84 -21.45 2.82 -3.51
C ILE A 84 -22.01 3.59 -2.33
N SER A 85 -22.67 2.87 -1.43
CA SER A 85 -23.36 3.44 -0.28
C SER A 85 -22.93 2.71 0.97
N GLN A 86 -22.59 3.44 2.02
CA GLN A 86 -22.24 2.87 3.33
C GLN A 86 -23.05 3.50 4.46
N VAL A 87 -23.44 4.77 4.30
CA VAL A 87 -24.26 5.47 5.29
C VAL A 87 -25.74 5.13 5.06
N GLN A 88 -26.35 4.47 6.04
CA GLN A 88 -27.75 4.03 5.95
C GLN A 88 -28.69 5.22 5.66
N GLY A 89 -29.49 5.09 4.60
CA GLY A 89 -30.44 6.14 4.20
C GLY A 89 -29.80 7.34 3.49
N GLN A 90 -28.48 7.31 3.23
CA GLN A 90 -27.78 8.30 2.43
C GLN A 90 -27.05 7.61 1.27
N ALA A 91 -27.73 7.56 0.13
CA ALA A 91 -27.20 6.93 -1.07
C ALA A 91 -25.95 7.67 -1.58
N GLY A 92 -24.98 6.90 -2.07
CA GLY A 92 -23.72 7.42 -2.61
C GLY A 92 -22.72 7.91 -1.56
N MET A 93 -22.99 7.75 -0.27
CA MET A 93 -22.09 8.23 0.79
C MET A 93 -21.25 7.08 1.37
N VAL A 94 -19.92 7.18 1.26
CA VAL A 94 -18.97 6.17 1.77
C VAL A 94 -18.02 6.76 2.79
N LEU A 95 -18.04 6.22 4.01
CA LEU A 95 -17.19 6.66 5.12
C LEU A 95 -16.01 5.70 5.28
N ALA A 96 -14.89 6.07 4.67
CA ALA A 96 -13.70 5.25 4.65
C ALA A 96 -12.91 5.38 5.94
N LYS A 97 -12.68 4.24 6.61
CA LYS A 97 -11.91 4.16 7.86
C LYS A 97 -10.75 3.17 7.81
N SER A 98 -10.63 2.41 6.72
CA SER A 98 -9.53 1.46 6.52
C SER A 98 -8.43 2.13 5.72
N PHE A 99 -7.38 2.58 6.41
CA PHE A 99 -6.19 3.11 5.78
C PHE A 99 -5.07 2.07 5.84
N LYS A 100 -4.30 1.96 4.76
CA LYS A 100 -3.11 1.11 4.73
C LYS A 100 -1.90 1.91 5.21
N LYS A 101 -0.96 1.22 5.86
CA LYS A 101 0.24 1.82 6.44
C LYS A 101 1.09 2.52 5.36
N HIS A 102 1.09 3.84 5.38
CA HIS A 102 1.79 4.68 4.41
C HIS A 102 2.12 6.02 5.06
N PRO A 103 3.20 6.73 4.69
CA PRO A 103 3.50 8.04 5.28
C PRO A 103 2.35 9.06 5.20
N ILE A 104 1.53 9.00 4.14
CA ILE A 104 0.29 9.80 4.01
C ILE A 104 -0.70 9.50 5.14
N GLU A 105 -0.83 8.23 5.50
CA GLU A 105 -1.70 7.72 6.57
C GLU A 105 -1.12 8.04 7.95
N GLU A 106 0.19 7.94 8.14
CA GLU A 106 0.86 8.24 9.41
C GLU A 106 0.71 9.70 9.83
N ALA A 107 0.54 10.61 8.86
CA ALA A 107 0.28 12.02 9.09
C ALA A 107 -1.17 12.34 9.53
N LEU A 108 -2.10 11.37 9.45
CA LEU A 108 -3.50 11.58 9.85
C LEU A 108 -3.65 11.48 11.37
N THR A 109 -4.30 12.46 11.98
CA THR A 109 -4.42 12.58 13.44
C THR A 109 -5.68 11.92 14.00
N ARG A 110 -6.79 11.94 13.25
CA ARG A 110 -8.13 11.49 13.69
C ARG A 110 -8.70 10.39 12.78
N LYS A 111 -7.93 9.32 12.60
CA LYS A 111 -8.23 8.20 11.67
C LYS A 111 -9.58 7.54 11.93
N ASP A 112 -10.04 7.55 13.18
CA ASP A 112 -11.33 7.02 13.65
C ASP A 112 -12.54 7.78 13.08
N THR A 113 -12.38 9.08 12.79
CA THR A 113 -13.42 9.90 12.17
C THR A 113 -13.61 9.54 10.69
N GLY A 114 -12.56 9.07 10.03
CA GLY A 114 -12.57 8.62 8.63
C GLY A 114 -12.65 9.76 7.61
N THR A 115 -12.62 9.36 6.34
CA THR A 115 -12.77 10.26 5.18
C THR A 115 -14.12 10.01 4.52
N MET A 116 -14.87 11.06 4.27
CA MET A 116 -16.17 10.98 3.60
C MET A 116 -15.99 11.13 2.09
N PHE A 117 -16.44 10.14 1.33
CA PHE A 117 -16.44 10.09 -0.12
C PHE A 117 -17.87 10.11 -0.66
N PRO A 118 -18.38 11.28 -1.08
CA PRO A 118 -19.67 11.39 -1.76
C PRO A 118 -19.55 10.99 -3.23
N PHE A 119 -20.49 10.16 -3.68
CA PHE A 119 -20.66 9.69 -5.05
C PHE A 119 -19.37 9.12 -5.66
N ALA A 120 -18.57 8.41 -4.86
CA ALA A 120 -17.37 7.75 -5.35
C ALA A 120 -17.71 6.52 -6.20
N GLY A 121 -16.74 6.08 -6.99
CA GLY A 121 -16.62 4.71 -7.49
C GLY A 121 -15.53 3.99 -6.71
N TYR A 122 -14.87 3.02 -7.33
CA TYR A 122 -13.82 2.25 -6.65
C TYR A 122 -12.82 1.63 -7.63
N PHE A 123 -11.67 1.22 -7.10
CA PHE A 123 -10.63 0.53 -7.87
C PHE A 123 -10.68 -0.98 -7.63
N VAL A 124 -10.41 -1.75 -8.68
CA VAL A 124 -10.28 -3.21 -8.62
C VAL A 124 -9.05 -3.69 -9.39
N PRO A 125 -8.41 -4.80 -8.99
CA PRO A 125 -7.36 -5.43 -9.79
C PRO A 125 -7.92 -5.88 -11.14
N GLN A 126 -7.18 -5.65 -12.22
CA GLN A 126 -7.54 -6.18 -13.53
C GLN A 126 -7.33 -7.70 -13.58
N THR A 127 -8.32 -8.41 -14.12
CA THR A 127 -8.29 -9.87 -14.31
C THR A 127 -7.49 -10.29 -15.55
N ASN A 128 -7.44 -9.44 -16.57
CA ASN A 128 -6.70 -9.68 -17.81
C ASN A 128 -5.64 -8.60 -17.99
N GLN A 129 -4.37 -8.99 -17.96
CA GLN A 129 -3.26 -8.07 -18.22
C GLN A 129 -3.13 -7.83 -19.72
N GLY A 130 -3.23 -6.57 -20.15
CA GLY A 130 -2.88 -6.18 -21.50
C GLY A 130 -1.37 -6.39 -21.75
N PRO A 131 -0.92 -6.41 -23.02
CA PRO A 131 0.48 -6.59 -23.39
C PRO A 131 1.43 -5.47 -22.91
N GLY A 132 0.90 -4.37 -22.35
CA GLY A 132 1.68 -3.32 -21.70
C GLY A 132 2.14 -3.78 -20.32
N GLY A 133 3.44 -4.03 -20.16
CA GLY A 133 4.03 -4.43 -18.89
C GLY A 133 3.73 -3.46 -17.73
N LYS A 134 3.79 -3.97 -16.49
CA LYS A 134 3.62 -3.18 -15.27
C LYS A 134 4.79 -2.20 -15.08
N ASN A 135 4.64 -0.99 -15.60
CA ASN A 135 5.60 0.09 -15.39
C ASN A 135 5.35 0.86 -14.09
N LEU A 136 4.15 0.72 -13.51
CA LEU A 136 3.77 1.34 -12.27
C LEU A 136 3.48 0.28 -11.19
N GLU A 137 4.11 0.43 -10.04
CA GLU A 137 3.75 -0.30 -8.83
C GLU A 137 2.55 0.38 -8.18
N ALA A 138 1.46 -0.37 -7.95
CA ALA A 138 0.27 0.12 -7.28
C ALA A 138 0.24 -0.30 -5.80
N TYR A 139 -0.06 0.66 -4.94
CA TYR A 139 -0.29 0.48 -3.51
C TYR A 139 -1.67 1.03 -3.14
N PRO A 140 -2.65 0.20 -2.73
CA PRO A 140 -3.90 0.67 -2.18
C PRO A 140 -3.64 1.51 -0.92
N LEU A 141 -4.04 2.78 -0.94
CA LEU A 141 -3.82 3.69 0.18
C LEU A 141 -4.94 3.58 1.21
N MET A 142 -6.17 3.45 0.72
CA MET A 142 -7.35 3.39 1.58
C MET A 142 -8.53 2.65 0.97
N GLU A 143 -9.35 2.11 1.85
CA GLU A 143 -10.52 1.28 1.54
C GLU A 143 -11.73 1.70 2.40
N SER A 144 -12.92 1.29 1.99
CA SER A 144 -14.17 1.59 2.72
C SER A 144 -14.20 1.01 4.15
N GLY A 145 -13.53 -0.12 4.39
CA GLY A 145 -13.56 -0.85 5.67
C GLY A 145 -14.60 -1.97 5.75
N GLY A 146 -15.16 -2.41 4.61
CA GLY A 146 -15.97 -3.64 4.51
C GLY A 146 -17.48 -3.47 4.45
N ASP A 147 -18.01 -2.30 4.82
CA ASP A 147 -19.46 -2.07 4.90
C ASP A 147 -20.04 -1.30 3.70
N ALA A 148 -19.26 -1.06 2.64
CA ALA A 148 -19.81 -0.43 1.44
C ALA A 148 -20.69 -1.41 0.66
N ILE A 149 -21.87 -0.95 0.27
CA ILE A 149 -22.84 -1.67 -0.54
C ILE A 149 -22.65 -1.24 -1.98
N LEU A 150 -22.61 -2.20 -2.91
CA LEU A 150 -22.75 -1.93 -4.34
C LEU A 150 -24.24 -1.65 -4.65
N ASP A 151 -24.64 -0.42 -4.34
CA ASP A 151 -26.03 0.06 -4.32
C ASP A 151 -26.49 0.40 -5.75
N LYS A 152 -27.00 -0.61 -6.46
CA LYS A 152 -27.30 -0.51 -7.89
C LYS A 152 -28.47 0.44 -8.17
N ASN A 153 -29.41 0.56 -7.23
CA ASN A 153 -30.58 1.43 -7.37
C ASN A 153 -30.40 2.79 -6.68
N ASN A 154 -29.25 3.00 -6.02
CA ASN A 154 -28.85 4.24 -5.36
C ASN A 154 -29.86 4.70 -4.30
N ASN A 155 -30.35 3.77 -3.47
CA ASN A 155 -31.33 4.05 -2.42
C ASN A 155 -30.72 4.13 -0.99
N GLY A 156 -29.43 3.84 -0.85
CA GLY A 156 -28.69 3.87 0.42
C GLY A 156 -29.04 2.72 1.36
N LYS A 157 -29.61 1.62 0.85
CA LYS A 157 -29.99 0.42 1.59
C LYS A 157 -29.38 -0.81 0.93
N LEU A 158 -29.31 -1.90 1.69
CA LEU A 158 -28.88 -3.19 1.17
C LEU A 158 -30.11 -3.92 0.63
N ASP A 159 -30.18 -4.10 -0.68
CA ASP A 159 -31.26 -4.83 -1.33
C ASP A 159 -30.89 -6.29 -1.68
N ALA A 160 -31.91 -7.08 -2.04
CA ALA A 160 -31.70 -8.47 -2.44
C ALA A 160 -30.82 -8.56 -3.71
N GLY A 161 -29.73 -9.30 -3.62
CA GLY A 161 -28.75 -9.45 -4.72
C GLY A 161 -27.66 -8.37 -4.74
N GLU A 162 -27.62 -7.51 -3.72
CA GLU A 162 -26.48 -6.64 -3.44
C GLU A 162 -25.59 -7.23 -2.36
N GLU A 163 -24.31 -6.87 -2.40
CA GLU A 163 -23.31 -7.38 -1.49
C GLU A 163 -22.61 -6.22 -0.78
N ARG A 164 -22.27 -6.45 0.50
CA ARG A 164 -21.28 -5.62 1.17
C ARG A 164 -19.89 -6.04 0.75
N ARG A 165 -19.06 -5.06 0.45
CA ARG A 165 -17.70 -5.27 -0.02
C ARG A 165 -16.79 -4.19 0.53
N ASN A 166 -15.56 -4.59 0.86
CA ASN A 166 -14.49 -3.65 1.06
C ASN A 166 -13.97 -3.17 -0.31
N VAL A 167 -14.03 -1.87 -0.57
CA VAL A 167 -13.66 -1.30 -1.87
C VAL A 167 -12.50 -0.33 -1.72
N ILE A 168 -11.60 -0.30 -2.70
CA ILE A 168 -10.45 0.62 -2.71
C ILE A 168 -10.93 1.97 -3.22
N LEU A 169 -10.65 3.03 -2.45
CA LEU A 169 -11.10 4.41 -2.76
C LEU A 169 -9.94 5.34 -3.13
N GLY A 170 -8.72 4.97 -2.76
CA GLY A 170 -7.52 5.73 -3.08
C GLY A 170 -6.30 4.83 -3.22
N MET A 171 -5.40 5.21 -4.12
CA MET A 171 -4.20 4.45 -4.46
C MET A 171 -3.00 5.37 -4.66
N VAL A 172 -1.82 4.81 -4.44
CA VAL A 172 -0.53 5.39 -4.82
C VAL A 172 0.06 4.54 -5.94
N LEU A 173 0.50 5.18 -7.02
CA LEU A 173 1.24 4.54 -8.10
C LEU A 173 2.65 5.10 -8.15
N LYS A 174 3.65 4.23 -8.28
CA LYS A 174 5.08 4.59 -8.35
C LYS A 174 5.73 4.01 -9.59
N THR A 175 6.67 4.73 -10.20
CA THR A 175 7.45 4.18 -11.32
C THR A 175 8.37 3.06 -10.84
N VAL A 176 8.34 1.91 -11.50
CA VAL A 176 9.28 0.80 -11.22
C VAL A 176 10.68 1.17 -11.72
N LEU A 177 11.70 1.03 -10.85
CA LEU A 177 13.09 1.23 -11.23
C LEU A 177 13.57 0.08 -12.12
N LYS A 178 13.80 0.37 -13.41
CA LYS A 178 14.51 -0.57 -14.30
C LYS A 178 16.00 -0.57 -13.90
N VAL A 179 16.46 -1.60 -13.20
CA VAL A 179 17.89 -1.86 -13.02
C VAL A 179 18.43 -2.33 -14.37
N GLN A 180 19.08 -1.44 -15.10
CA GLN A 180 19.81 -1.82 -16.30
C GLN A 180 21.00 -2.68 -15.87
N LYS A 181 20.97 -3.97 -16.20
CA LYS A 181 22.16 -4.83 -16.14
C LYS A 181 22.98 -4.50 -17.37
N GLU A 182 23.87 -3.52 -17.25
CA GLU A 182 24.78 -3.15 -18.32
C GLU A 182 25.73 -4.34 -18.55
N SER A 183 25.52 -5.02 -19.66
CA SER A 183 26.37 -6.11 -20.12
C SER A 183 27.71 -5.48 -20.51
N ALA A 184 28.73 -5.69 -19.68
CA ALA A 184 30.12 -5.44 -20.04
C ALA A 184 30.53 -6.42 -21.14
N ALA A 185 30.18 -6.11 -22.39
CA ALA A 185 30.75 -6.74 -23.57
C ALA A 185 32.10 -6.06 -23.86
N ALA A 186 33.14 -6.48 -23.16
CA ALA A 186 34.51 -6.17 -23.52
C ALA A 186 34.88 -6.96 -24.80
N ASN A 187 35.08 -6.23 -25.90
CA ASN A 187 35.72 -6.72 -27.12
C ASN A 187 37.16 -7.15 -26.82
N PRO A 188 37.60 -8.39 -27.14
CA PRO A 188 39.02 -8.71 -27.19
C PRO A 188 39.54 -8.43 -28.61
N LYS A 189 40.41 -7.43 -28.73
CA LYS A 189 41.35 -7.35 -29.86
C LYS A 189 42.70 -7.90 -29.40
N THR A 190 43.13 -8.92 -30.13
CA THR A 190 44.43 -9.59 -30.12
C THR A 190 45.55 -8.63 -30.53
N ASP A 191 46.71 -8.69 -29.88
CA ASP A 191 47.99 -9.00 -30.57
C ASP A 191 49.17 -9.19 -29.60
N GLU A 192 49.88 -10.30 -29.84
CA GLU A 192 51.33 -10.54 -29.72
C GLU A 192 52.08 -10.28 -28.38
N SER A 193 52.98 -11.11 -27.85
CA SER A 193 53.69 -12.29 -28.36
C SER A 193 54.62 -12.91 -27.27
N LYS A 194 55.10 -14.15 -27.54
CA LYS A 194 56.31 -14.85 -27.03
C LYS A 194 56.26 -15.49 -25.63
N GLN A 195 56.20 -16.83 -25.55
CA GLN A 195 57.28 -17.85 -25.63
C GLN A 195 58.01 -18.06 -24.30
N GLY A 196 58.03 -19.31 -23.80
CA GLY A 196 59.05 -19.74 -22.84
C GLY A 196 58.72 -20.93 -21.95
N LEU A 197 58.96 -22.14 -22.47
CA LEU A 197 59.52 -23.33 -21.79
C LEU A 197 58.89 -23.91 -20.49
N GLN A 198 58.34 -25.11 -20.67
CA GLN A 198 58.57 -26.36 -19.90
C GLN A 198 59.39 -26.27 -18.60
N LYS A 199 58.89 -26.88 -17.52
CA LYS A 199 59.47 -28.14 -16.97
C LYS A 199 58.59 -28.74 -15.86
N ASP A 200 57.92 -29.83 -16.22
CA ASP A 200 58.02 -31.16 -15.58
C ASP A 200 58.07 -31.35 -14.06
N LEU A 201 57.11 -32.19 -13.66
CA LEU A 201 57.22 -33.41 -12.86
C LEU A 201 57.10 -33.35 -11.32
N ASN A 202 55.99 -33.96 -10.89
CA ASN A 202 55.86 -35.07 -9.94
C ASN A 202 56.32 -34.87 -8.48
N SER A 203 55.37 -34.99 -7.56
CA SER A 203 55.14 -36.23 -6.76
C SER A 203 54.12 -35.92 -5.66
N THR A 204 52.98 -36.63 -5.62
CA THR A 204 52.72 -37.93 -4.98
C THR A 204 52.42 -37.84 -3.49
N GLY A 205 51.18 -38.19 -3.14
CA GLY A 205 50.73 -38.72 -1.85
C GLY A 205 50.37 -37.68 -0.80
N LEU A 206 49.42 -37.90 0.11
CA LEU A 206 48.47 -38.99 0.36
C LEU A 206 47.52 -38.46 1.45
N ASN A 207 46.30 -38.99 1.45
CA ASN A 207 45.19 -38.82 2.40
C ASN A 207 45.53 -38.45 3.87
N SER A 208 44.66 -37.65 4.47
CA SER A 208 43.98 -38.01 5.72
C SER A 208 42.77 -37.10 5.98
N ASP A 209 41.61 -37.73 6.14
CA ASP A 209 40.39 -37.13 6.66
C ASP A 209 40.59 -36.68 8.11
N GLN A 210 40.00 -35.54 8.50
CA GLN A 210 39.41 -35.37 9.82
C GLN A 210 38.46 -34.17 9.87
N GLU A 211 37.19 -34.48 10.14
CA GLU A 211 36.18 -33.55 10.65
C GLU A 211 36.60 -33.00 12.01
N VAL A 212 36.56 -31.67 12.18
CA VAL A 212 36.32 -31.04 13.49
C VAL A 212 35.39 -29.84 13.29
N VAL A 213 34.17 -30.00 13.78
CA VAL A 213 33.23 -28.92 14.08
C VAL A 213 33.78 -28.12 15.25
N SER A 214 33.89 -26.79 15.12
CA SER A 214 33.93 -25.87 16.25
C SER A 214 33.41 -24.49 15.86
N GLN A 215 32.52 -24.02 16.72
CA GLN A 215 31.73 -22.80 16.61
C GLN A 215 32.57 -21.56 16.95
N ASN A 216 31.98 -20.42 16.59
CA ASN A 216 32.11 -19.08 17.17
C ASN A 216 33.13 -18.10 16.56
N SER A 217 32.51 -17.12 15.89
CA SER A 217 32.67 -15.69 16.15
C SER A 217 33.88 -14.98 15.57
N GLU A 218 33.60 -13.78 15.06
CA GLU A 218 34.54 -12.74 14.60
C GLU A 218 35.02 -12.84 13.15
N ILE A 219 34.15 -12.43 12.22
CA ILE A 219 34.55 -11.46 11.18
C ILE A 219 33.52 -10.34 11.18
N GLN A 220 33.76 -9.34 12.05
CA GLN A 220 33.18 -8.01 11.94
C GLN A 220 34.00 -7.22 10.92
N LYS A 221 33.30 -6.36 10.17
CA LYS A 221 33.80 -5.13 9.56
C LYS A 221 34.86 -5.34 8.47
N ASP A 222 34.44 -5.23 7.21
CA ASP A 222 34.82 -4.06 6.40
C ASP A 222 34.12 -4.06 5.02
N ILE A 223 32.83 -3.72 4.96
CA ILE A 223 32.24 -3.14 3.73
C ILE A 223 31.17 -2.15 4.18
N SER A 224 31.62 -1.01 4.70
CA SER A 224 30.78 0.19 4.79
C SER A 224 31.61 1.34 4.27
N GLN A 225 31.84 1.33 2.96
CA GLN A 225 32.22 2.53 2.23
C GLN A 225 31.39 2.66 0.96
N ASN A 226 30.51 3.66 1.03
CA ASN A 226 30.36 4.66 -0.01
C ASN A 226 29.73 4.19 -1.32
N THR A 227 28.44 3.83 -1.26
CA THR A 227 27.53 4.21 -2.35
C THR A 227 26.84 5.49 -1.93
N ASN A 228 27.26 6.62 -2.51
CA ASN A 228 26.34 7.74 -2.73
C ASN A 228 25.16 7.16 -3.51
N VAL A 229 24.11 6.78 -2.79
CA VAL A 229 22.83 6.42 -3.40
C VAL A 229 22.25 7.75 -3.84
N ASP A 230 22.58 8.12 -5.08
CA ASP A 230 21.84 9.11 -5.85
C ASP A 230 20.36 8.77 -5.67
N SER A 231 19.61 9.64 -4.98
CA SER A 231 18.20 9.42 -4.68
C SER A 231 17.45 9.39 -6.00
N LYS A 232 17.27 8.18 -6.53
CA LYS A 232 16.73 7.98 -7.87
C LYS A 232 15.28 8.47 -7.86
N GLU A 233 15.07 9.68 -8.37
CA GLU A 233 13.75 10.32 -8.42
C GLU A 233 12.72 9.34 -9.00
N GLU A 234 11.62 9.14 -8.26
CA GLU A 234 10.53 8.26 -8.65
C GLU A 234 9.31 9.10 -9.06
N GLY A 235 8.67 8.73 -10.19
CA GLY A 235 7.39 9.32 -10.56
C GLY A 235 6.30 8.79 -9.63
N ARG A 236 5.43 9.69 -9.14
CA ARG A 236 4.39 9.37 -8.17
C ARG A 236 3.03 9.83 -8.67
N VAL A 237 2.03 8.97 -8.56
CA VAL A 237 0.63 9.35 -8.74
C VAL A 237 -0.12 9.02 -7.47
N VAL A 238 -0.88 9.96 -6.95
CA VAL A 238 -1.88 9.69 -5.91
C VAL A 238 -3.24 9.88 -6.55
N ILE A 239 -4.03 8.81 -6.62
CA ILE A 239 -5.31 8.79 -7.31
C ILE A 239 -6.44 8.38 -6.36
N PHE A 240 -7.48 9.20 -6.31
CA PHE A 240 -8.66 8.97 -5.49
C PHE A 240 -9.92 8.88 -6.34
N SER A 241 -10.89 8.11 -5.85
CA SER A 241 -12.23 8.10 -6.40
C SER A 241 -13.08 9.23 -5.83
N GLY A 242 -13.92 9.83 -6.66
CA GLY A 242 -14.74 10.97 -6.29
C GLY A 242 -13.92 12.26 -6.20
N THR A 243 -14.52 13.37 -6.60
CA THR A 243 -13.94 14.72 -6.45
C THR A 243 -14.63 15.51 -5.34
N SER A 244 -15.89 15.17 -5.02
CA SER A 244 -16.69 15.88 -4.02
C SER A 244 -16.02 15.98 -2.64
N TRP A 245 -15.21 15.00 -2.24
CA TRP A 245 -14.55 14.97 -0.93
C TRP A 245 -13.53 16.09 -0.70
N ILE A 246 -12.98 16.68 -1.77
CA ILE A 246 -12.06 17.84 -1.71
C ILE A 246 -12.73 19.19 -1.97
N THR A 247 -14.06 19.22 -2.15
CA THR A 247 -14.82 20.47 -2.31
C THR A 247 -15.05 21.16 -0.98
N ASP A 248 -15.38 22.45 -1.00
CA ASP A 248 -15.64 23.26 0.22
C ASP A 248 -16.67 22.61 1.16
N GLN A 249 -17.66 21.89 0.60
CA GLN A 249 -18.69 21.21 1.39
C GLN A 249 -18.14 20.05 2.24
N PHE A 250 -17.12 19.34 1.76
CA PHE A 250 -16.64 18.11 2.40
C PHE A 250 -15.19 18.17 2.88
N ILE A 251 -14.41 19.17 2.47
CA ILE A 251 -12.99 19.26 2.84
C ILE A 251 -12.81 19.34 4.36
N SER A 252 -13.74 19.98 5.09
CA SER A 252 -13.73 20.07 6.55
C SER A 252 -14.29 18.83 7.26
N TYR A 253 -14.77 17.82 6.52
CA TYR A 253 -15.35 16.62 7.11
C TYR A 253 -14.26 15.65 7.56
N GLY A 254 -14.35 15.16 8.80
CA GLY A 254 -13.45 14.12 9.32
C GLY A 254 -11.97 14.46 9.10
N VAL A 255 -11.26 13.58 8.40
CA VAL A 255 -9.86 13.77 7.98
C VAL A 255 -9.70 14.08 6.48
N ASN A 256 -10.73 14.58 5.77
CA ASN A 256 -10.63 14.92 4.35
C ASN A 256 -9.51 15.96 4.07
N TYR A 257 -9.49 17.05 4.82
CA TYR A 257 -8.43 18.06 4.72
C TYR A 257 -7.04 17.48 5.02
N GLU A 258 -6.91 16.69 6.09
CA GLU A 258 -5.66 16.04 6.49
C GLU A 258 -5.17 15.09 5.38
N LEU A 259 -6.06 14.28 4.80
CA LEU A 259 -5.74 13.37 3.70
C LEU A 259 -5.29 14.11 2.44
N ALA A 260 -5.99 15.17 2.03
CA ALA A 260 -5.62 15.94 0.86
C ALA A 260 -4.25 16.59 1.04
N THR A 261 -4.02 17.23 2.20
CA THR A 261 -2.79 17.94 2.50
C THR A 261 -1.60 17.01 2.72
N SER A 262 -1.80 15.88 3.41
CA SER A 262 -0.75 14.88 3.61
C SER A 262 -0.38 14.19 2.29
N SER A 263 -1.34 13.95 1.40
CA SER A 263 -1.09 13.42 0.06
C SER A 263 -0.19 14.36 -0.74
N ILE A 264 -0.55 15.64 -0.86
CA ILE A 264 0.25 16.63 -1.59
C ILE A 264 1.63 16.82 -0.96
N THR A 265 1.70 16.86 0.37
CA THR A 265 2.95 17.01 1.12
C THR A 265 3.89 15.82 0.85
N TRP A 266 3.38 14.60 0.92
CA TRP A 266 4.15 13.38 0.63
C TRP A 266 4.63 13.32 -0.82
N MET A 267 3.81 13.81 -1.76
CA MET A 267 4.21 13.90 -3.17
C MET A 267 5.37 14.88 -3.34
N TYR A 268 5.31 16.04 -2.68
CA TYR A 268 6.38 17.02 -2.73
C TYR A 268 7.67 16.53 -2.06
N GLN A 269 7.55 15.91 -0.87
CA GLN A 269 8.69 15.47 -0.07
C GLN A 269 9.54 14.41 -0.79
N ASP A 270 10.84 14.68 -0.88
CA ASP A 270 11.82 13.70 -1.32
C ASP A 270 12.18 12.75 -0.16
N LEU A 271 11.29 11.81 0.13
CA LEU A 271 11.51 10.78 1.15
C LEU A 271 12.49 9.72 0.61
N SER A 272 13.71 10.13 0.26
CA SER A 272 14.85 9.24 -0.03
C SER A 272 15.49 8.66 1.23
N LEU A 273 14.98 9.04 2.41
CA LEU A 273 15.19 8.24 3.61
C LEU A 273 14.28 7.00 3.49
N SER A 274 14.84 5.93 2.95
CA SER A 274 14.52 4.58 3.41
C SER A 274 14.83 4.54 4.91
N SER A 275 13.97 5.18 5.70
CA SER A 275 13.87 4.88 7.12
C SER A 275 13.45 3.43 7.11
N ILE A 276 14.42 2.56 7.37
CA ILE A 276 14.12 1.26 7.96
C ILE A 276 13.35 1.63 9.21
N GLN A 277 12.02 1.69 9.08
CA GLN A 277 11.15 1.69 10.22
C GLN A 277 11.66 0.48 11.00
N PRO A 278 12.15 0.62 12.25
CA PRO A 278 12.38 -0.56 13.05
C PRO A 278 11.08 -1.35 12.93
N LYS A 279 11.18 -2.66 12.66
CA LYS A 279 10.03 -3.54 12.81
C LYS A 279 9.52 -3.25 14.22
N LYS A 280 8.53 -2.36 14.34
CA LYS A 280 7.66 -2.35 15.49
C LYS A 280 7.17 -3.76 15.44
N GLU A 281 7.54 -4.52 16.46
CA GLU A 281 6.85 -5.75 16.73
C GLU A 281 5.38 -5.36 16.62
N GLU A 282 4.76 -5.79 15.52
CA GLU A 282 3.32 -5.91 15.51
C GLU A 282 3.14 -6.87 16.66
N VAL A 283 2.86 -6.30 17.82
CA VAL A 283 2.19 -7.01 18.88
C VAL A 283 0.95 -7.44 18.13
N ASN A 284 0.98 -8.66 17.61
CA ASN A 284 -0.16 -9.35 17.07
C ASN A 284 -1.06 -9.55 18.27
N THR A 285 -1.68 -8.46 18.72
CA THR A 285 -2.81 -8.50 19.60
C THR A 285 -3.85 -9.10 18.70
N VAL A 286 -3.94 -10.43 18.73
CA VAL A 286 -5.04 -11.17 18.14
C VAL A 286 -6.29 -10.43 18.59
N SER A 287 -6.91 -9.69 17.67
CA SER A 287 -8.16 -9.00 17.94
C SER A 287 -9.22 -10.08 17.99
N LEU A 288 -9.30 -10.73 19.15
CA LEU A 288 -10.32 -11.74 19.41
C LEU A 288 -11.67 -11.09 19.14
N THR A 289 -12.45 -11.72 18.28
CA THR A 289 -13.87 -11.36 18.07
C THR A 289 -14.57 -11.34 19.43
N ASP A 290 -15.60 -10.49 19.61
CA ASP A 290 -16.31 -10.42 20.90
C ASP A 290 -16.86 -11.78 21.35
N VAL A 291 -17.13 -12.67 20.39
CA VAL A 291 -17.51 -14.07 20.61
C VAL A 291 -16.37 -14.88 21.21
N GLN A 292 -15.14 -14.76 20.70
CA GLN A 292 -13.97 -15.45 21.27
C GLN A 292 -13.64 -14.97 22.68
N LYS A 293 -13.75 -13.66 22.95
CA LYS A 293 -13.55 -13.11 24.31
C LYS A 293 -14.60 -13.62 25.28
N ARG A 294 -15.86 -13.71 24.86
CA ARG A 294 -16.96 -14.24 25.67
C ARG A 294 -16.78 -15.73 25.99
N VAL A 295 -16.32 -16.54 25.03
CA VAL A 295 -16.03 -17.96 25.24
C VAL A 295 -14.91 -18.16 26.27
N VAL A 296 -13.81 -17.42 26.15
CA VAL A 296 -12.69 -17.50 27.11
C VAL A 296 -13.13 -17.08 28.52
N TRP A 297 -13.94 -16.03 28.63
CA TRP A 297 -14.49 -15.57 29.91
C TRP A 297 -15.42 -16.61 30.56
N ILE A 298 -16.34 -17.20 29.79
CA ILE A 298 -17.24 -18.27 30.26
C ILE A 298 -16.43 -19.50 30.69
N LEU A 299 -15.45 -19.93 29.89
CA LEU A 299 -14.58 -21.06 30.25
C LEU A 299 -13.86 -20.80 31.57
N GLY A 300 -13.25 -19.62 31.75
CA GLY A 300 -12.57 -19.26 32.99
C GLY A 300 -13.50 -19.20 34.20
N MET A 301 -14.71 -18.64 34.03
CA MET A 301 -15.65 -18.45 35.12
C MET A 301 -16.34 -19.75 35.58
N PHE A 302 -16.49 -20.76 34.72
CA PHE A 302 -17.18 -22.00 35.09
C PHE A 302 -16.24 -23.19 35.30
N ILE A 303 -15.17 -23.35 34.51
CA ILE A 303 -14.28 -24.52 34.64
C ILE A 303 -13.47 -24.44 35.92
N PHE A 304 -12.90 -23.28 36.24
CA PHE A 304 -11.99 -23.16 37.38
C PHE A 304 -12.72 -23.34 38.73
N PRO A 305 -13.86 -22.67 38.99
CA PRO A 305 -14.64 -22.95 40.20
C PRO A 305 -15.26 -24.37 40.19
N GLY A 306 -15.63 -24.89 39.02
CA GLY A 306 -16.15 -26.25 38.88
C GLY A 306 -15.14 -27.32 39.29
N LEU A 307 -13.87 -27.18 38.90
CA LEU A 307 -12.79 -28.08 39.30
C LEU A 307 -12.55 -28.03 40.82
N ILE A 308 -12.58 -26.85 41.43
CA ILE A 308 -12.39 -26.70 42.88
C ILE A 308 -13.53 -27.37 43.65
N ALA A 309 -14.77 -27.16 43.21
CA ALA A 309 -15.94 -27.80 43.82
C ALA A 309 -15.89 -29.32 43.68
N PHE A 310 -15.47 -29.83 42.52
CA PHE A 310 -15.33 -31.26 42.27
C PHE A 310 -14.26 -31.91 43.18
N VAL A 311 -13.07 -31.30 43.28
CA VAL A 311 -12.00 -31.80 44.15
C VAL A 311 -12.42 -31.77 45.61
N SER A 312 -13.11 -30.70 46.03
CA SER A 312 -13.61 -30.55 47.39
C SER A 312 -14.68 -31.60 47.73
N ALA A 313 -15.60 -31.88 46.80
CA ALA A 313 -16.60 -32.93 46.94
C ALA A 313 -15.96 -34.33 46.98
N ALA A 314 -14.98 -34.60 46.11
CA ALA A 314 -14.25 -35.87 46.09
C ALA A 314 -13.48 -36.12 47.39
N MET A 315 -12.82 -35.09 47.94
CA MET A 315 -12.15 -35.17 49.24
C MET A 315 -13.14 -35.41 50.39
N LEU A 316 -14.30 -34.74 50.38
CA LEU A 316 -15.34 -34.97 51.39
C LEU A 316 -15.91 -36.39 51.34
N ILE A 317 -16.12 -36.93 50.14
CA ILE A 317 -16.61 -38.30 49.97
C ILE A 317 -15.55 -39.32 50.40
N GLN A 318 -14.28 -39.11 50.06
CA GLN A 318 -13.19 -39.98 50.53
C GLN A 318 -13.02 -39.92 52.05
N LYS A 319 -13.12 -38.74 52.66
CA LYS A 319 -13.05 -38.57 54.12
C LYS A 319 -14.20 -39.31 54.82
N ARG A 320 -15.43 -39.16 54.33
CA ARG A 320 -16.61 -39.87 54.85
C ARG A 320 -16.51 -41.40 54.71
N ARG A 321 -15.89 -41.89 53.63
CA ARG A 321 -15.65 -43.33 53.44
C ARG A 321 -14.59 -43.89 54.39
N LYS A 322 -13.62 -43.08 54.83
CA LYS A 322 -12.62 -43.49 55.84
C LYS A 322 -13.20 -43.49 57.26
N GLU A 323 -14.03 -42.51 57.60
CA GLU A 323 -14.68 -42.42 58.93
C GLU A 323 -15.76 -43.51 59.14
N GLY A 324 -16.35 -44.05 58.07
CA GLY A 324 -17.29 -45.18 58.15
C GLY A 324 -16.64 -46.57 58.25
N GLN A 325 -15.32 -46.68 58.32
CA GLN A 325 -14.59 -47.95 58.52
C GLN A 325 -14.01 -48.11 59.94
N GLU A 326 -14.11 -47.10 60.80
CA GLU A 326 -13.66 -47.14 62.21
C GLU A 326 -14.82 -47.14 63.23
N SER A 327 -16.06 -47.40 62.80
CA SER A 327 -17.22 -47.56 63.69
C SER A 327 -17.79 -48.97 63.66
#